data_AF-A0A401H7E0-F1
#
_entry.id   AF-A0A401H7E0-F1
#
_cell.length_a   1.000
_cell.length_b   1.000
_cell.length_c   1.000
_cell.angle_alpha   90.00
_cell.angle_beta   90.00
_cell.angle_gamma   90.00
#
_symmetry.space_group_name_H-M   'P 1'
#
loop_
_entity.id
_entity.type
_entity.pdbx_description
1 polymer ?
#
loop_
_entity_poly.entity_id
_entity_poly.type
_entity_poly.pdbx_seq_one_letter_code
_entity_poly.pdbx_strand_id
1 'polypeptide(L)'
;MVYDLALPRHSYALPLIDEALSRGLAVVELQPPEAYDALVEGRVRAALIPLALARGAKICPGPMVWSLSATMSVAIYSFSAGRLDDCAAVAVSGESRTSLVYLREVREKLRAPWSIVQAERGCVTLECLLSRADCALLLGDEALRARTRLPPIEDLGSLVKRVLGISPVYAVTASIEECPPGLPRGEPAVRRRHIEELCRRTGLGLRDALMYYTVLNLSYSPEHLENALHIFDRE
;
A
#
# COMPACT_ATOMS: atom_id res chain seq x y z
N MET A 1 24.59 9.85 10.09
CA MET A 1 23.51 9.62 11.07
C MET A 1 22.73 8.42 10.60
N VAL A 2 22.47 7.43 11.45
CA VAL A 2 21.66 6.24 11.12
C VAL A 2 20.29 6.45 11.73
N TYR A 3 19.23 6.29 10.94
CA TYR A 3 17.85 6.40 11.44
C TYR A 3 17.37 5.04 11.96
N ASP A 4 16.45 5.05 12.93
CA ASP A 4 15.86 3.82 13.45
C ASP A 4 14.81 3.24 12.50
N LEU A 5 14.02 4.10 11.85
CA LEU A 5 12.91 3.67 11.02
C LEU A 5 12.70 4.57 9.79
N ALA A 6 12.62 3.97 8.61
CA ALA A 6 12.09 4.62 7.41
C ALA A 6 10.59 4.38 7.27
N LEU A 7 9.82 5.46 7.11
CA LEU A 7 8.38 5.42 6.83
C LEU A 7 8.06 6.16 5.52
N PRO A 8 7.02 5.76 4.78
CA PRO A 8 6.66 6.43 3.54
C PRO A 8 5.94 7.76 3.78
N ARG A 9 5.97 8.64 2.78
CA ARG A 9 5.32 9.96 2.80
C ARG A 9 3.80 9.92 2.54
N HIS A 10 3.20 8.73 2.47
CA HIS A 10 1.77 8.58 2.22
C HIS A 10 0.93 9.07 3.40
N SER A 11 -0.29 9.51 3.14
CA SER A 11 -1.17 10.03 4.20
C SER A 11 -1.46 9.00 5.29
N TYR A 12 -1.53 7.70 4.96
CA TYR A 12 -1.71 6.67 5.98
C TYR A 12 -0.57 6.57 6.99
N ALA A 13 0.63 7.03 6.64
CA ALA A 13 1.79 6.89 7.51
C ALA A 13 1.85 8.00 8.58
N LEU A 14 1.03 9.05 8.47
CA LEU A 14 1.05 10.18 9.41
C LEU A 14 0.86 9.75 10.88
N PRO A 15 -0.08 8.85 11.23
CA PRO A 15 -0.20 8.35 12.60
C PRO A 15 1.01 7.52 13.04
N LEU A 16 1.61 6.73 12.13
CA LEU A 16 2.79 5.93 12.42
C LEU A 16 4.03 6.78 12.68
N ILE A 17 4.23 7.86 11.91
CA ILE A 17 5.33 8.81 12.10
C ILE A 17 5.21 9.44 13.49
N ASP A 18 4.02 9.92 13.85
CA ASP A 18 3.77 10.50 15.17
C ASP A 18 4.02 9.50 16.31
N GLU A 19 3.58 8.25 16.15
CA GLU A 19 3.80 7.21 17.16
C GLU A 19 5.29 6.88 17.30
N ALA A 20 6.00 6.68 16.19
CA ALA A 20 7.43 6.38 16.20
C ALA A 20 8.25 7.50 16.85
N LEU A 21 7.97 8.76 16.51
CA LEU A 21 8.61 9.92 17.14
C LEU A 21 8.29 10.00 18.64
N SER A 22 7.06 9.70 19.05
CA SER A 22 6.68 9.71 20.48
C SER A 22 7.41 8.66 21.31
N ARG A 23 7.90 7.59 20.67
CA ARG A 23 8.73 6.53 21.25
C ARG A 23 10.23 6.87 21.25
N GLY A 24 10.61 8.05 20.75
CA GLY A 24 12.00 8.49 20.67
C GLY A 24 12.80 7.89 19.51
N LEU A 25 12.15 7.29 18.52
CA LEU A 25 12.82 6.74 17.34
C LEU A 25 13.23 7.87 16.39
N ALA A 26 14.44 7.78 15.83
CA ALA A 26 14.86 8.64 14.73
C ALA A 26 14.18 8.16 13.43
N VAL A 27 13.23 8.94 12.92
CA VAL A 27 12.45 8.61 11.72
C VAL A 27 12.96 9.39 10.51
N VAL A 28 13.04 8.71 9.35
CA VAL A 28 13.25 9.36 8.04
C VAL A 28 12.09 9.01 7.10
N GLU A 29 11.64 10.01 6.35
CA GLU A 29 10.56 9.82 5.37
C GLU A 29 11.11 9.56 3.96
N LEU A 30 10.98 8.32 3.49
CA LEU A 30 11.50 7.85 2.20
C LEU A 30 10.43 7.11 1.40
N GLN A 31 10.44 7.24 0.07
CA GLN A 31 9.57 6.41 -0.77
C GLN A 31 10.03 4.94 -0.73
N PRO A 32 9.13 3.97 -0.98
CA PRO A 32 9.46 2.56 -0.82
C PRO A 32 10.75 2.05 -1.48
N PRO A 33 11.08 2.42 -2.73
CA PRO A 33 12.36 2.01 -3.33
C PRO A 33 13.56 2.61 -2.58
N GLU A 34 13.50 3.90 -2.24
CA GLU A 34 14.55 4.60 -1.51
C GLU A 34 14.73 4.06 -0.09
N ALA A 35 13.64 3.64 0.55
CA ALA A 35 13.64 3.04 1.87
C ALA A 35 14.32 1.66 1.86
N TYR A 36 14.10 0.86 0.82
CA TYR A 36 14.81 -0.41 0.63
C TYR A 36 16.31 -0.19 0.39
N ASP A 37 16.67 0.74 -0.50
CA ASP A 37 18.07 1.07 -0.76
C ASP A 37 18.77 1.58 0.52
N ALA A 38 18.11 2.45 1.28
CA ALA A 38 18.61 2.93 2.58
C ALA A 38 18.77 1.83 3.62
N LEU A 39 17.92 0.80 3.57
CA LEU A 39 17.99 -0.36 4.45
C LEU A 39 19.21 -1.24 4.10
N VAL A 40 19.43 -1.50 2.80
CA VAL A 40 20.59 -2.27 2.29
C VAL A 40 21.90 -1.55 2.58
N GLU A 41 21.93 -0.23 2.45
CA GLU A 41 23.11 0.60 2.71
C GLU A 41 23.38 0.84 4.21
N GLY A 42 22.54 0.33 5.11
CA GLY A 42 22.67 0.52 6.56
C GLY A 42 22.43 1.96 7.03
N ARG A 43 21.78 2.80 6.21
CA ARG A 43 21.39 4.17 6.59
C ARG A 43 20.17 4.20 7.52
N VAL A 44 19.36 3.14 7.48
CA VAL A 44 18.23 2.93 8.39
C VAL A 44 18.26 1.52 8.97
N ARG A 45 17.81 1.36 10.22
CA ARG A 45 17.78 0.04 10.90
C ARG A 45 16.58 -0.81 10.51
N ALA A 46 15.44 -0.18 10.25
CA ALA A 46 14.25 -0.82 9.74
C ALA A 46 13.53 0.10 8.74
N ALA A 47 12.73 -0.48 7.86
CA ALA A 47 11.95 0.26 6.87
C ALA A 47 10.58 -0.37 6.65
N LEU A 48 9.53 0.44 6.58
CA LEU A 48 8.21 0.00 6.11
C LEU A 48 8.21 -0.04 4.58
N ILE A 49 8.30 -1.25 4.03
CA ILE A 49 8.44 -1.49 2.59
C ILE A 49 7.33 -2.43 2.08
N PRO A 50 6.98 -2.36 0.78
CA PRO A 50 6.09 -3.31 0.12
C PRO A 50 6.47 -4.75 0.43
N LEU A 51 5.50 -5.59 0.78
CA LEU A 51 5.73 -7.01 1.08
C LEU A 51 6.53 -7.72 -0.02
N ALA A 52 6.24 -7.43 -1.30
CA ALA A 52 6.99 -7.98 -2.42
C ALA A 52 8.48 -7.56 -2.48
N LEU A 53 8.87 -6.46 -1.82
CA LEU A 53 10.26 -6.03 -1.68
C LEU A 53 10.98 -6.64 -0.47
N ALA A 54 10.24 -7.20 0.47
CA ALA A 54 10.83 -7.78 1.68
C ALA A 54 11.48 -9.15 1.43
N ARG A 55 11.41 -9.69 0.19
CA ARG A 55 12.11 -10.94 -0.19
C ARG A 55 13.63 -10.73 -0.03
N GLY A 56 14.22 -11.39 0.97
CA GLY A 56 15.64 -11.26 1.31
C GLY A 56 15.96 -10.33 2.48
N ALA A 57 14.94 -9.72 3.10
CA ALA A 57 15.06 -9.01 4.37
C ALA A 57 14.33 -9.80 5.48
N LYS A 58 14.71 -9.58 6.74
CA LYS A 58 13.96 -10.10 7.89
C LYS A 58 12.71 -9.24 8.10
N ILE A 59 11.53 -9.84 8.04
CA ILE A 59 10.28 -9.16 8.39
C ILE A 59 10.20 -9.03 9.91
N CYS A 60 10.00 -7.81 10.38
CA CYS A 60 10.05 -7.47 11.79
C CYS A 60 8.66 -7.31 12.39
N PRO A 61 8.48 -7.68 13.68
CA PRO A 61 7.31 -7.29 14.47
C PRO A 61 7.30 -5.77 14.69
N GLY A 62 6.67 -5.06 13.75
CA GLY A 62 6.59 -3.60 13.69
C GLY A 62 5.39 -3.15 12.84
N PRO A 63 5.34 -1.88 12.40
CA PRO A 63 4.23 -1.40 11.59
C PRO A 63 4.01 -2.26 10.35
N MET A 64 2.75 -2.46 9.99
CA MET A 64 2.34 -3.11 8.75
C MET A 64 1.29 -2.24 8.07
N VAL A 65 0.95 -2.54 6.82
CA VAL A 65 -0.16 -1.89 6.12
C VAL A 65 -1.03 -2.99 5.54
N TRP A 66 -2.24 -3.14 6.04
CA TRP A 66 -3.15 -4.21 5.61
C TRP A 66 -4.61 -3.77 5.76
N SER A 67 -5.52 -4.54 5.17
CA SER A 67 -6.97 -4.34 5.36
C SER A 67 -7.69 -5.68 5.48
N LEU A 68 -8.83 -5.69 6.19
CA LEU A 68 -9.67 -6.89 6.29
C LEU A 68 -10.32 -7.28 4.95
N SER A 69 -10.66 -6.26 4.17
CA SER A 69 -11.25 -6.37 2.83
C SER A 69 -10.90 -5.10 2.07
N ALA A 70 -11.82 -4.13 2.00
CA ALA A 70 -11.61 -2.86 1.30
C ALA A 70 -10.44 -2.05 1.86
N THR A 71 -9.71 -1.36 0.97
CA THR A 71 -8.56 -0.52 1.34
C THR A 71 -8.80 0.96 1.02
N MET A 72 -9.73 1.27 0.10
CA MET A 72 -10.02 2.59 -0.49
C MET A 72 -8.88 3.23 -1.29
N SER A 73 -7.64 3.03 -0.86
CA SER A 73 -6.41 3.58 -1.45
C SER A 73 -5.68 2.60 -2.36
N VAL A 74 -6.30 1.47 -2.70
CA VAL A 74 -5.77 0.53 -3.69
C VAL A 74 -6.94 0.09 -4.55
N ALA A 75 -7.16 0.78 -5.67
CA ALA A 75 -8.39 0.67 -6.43
C ALA A 75 -8.19 0.88 -7.93
N ILE A 76 -9.07 0.26 -8.71
CA ILE A 76 -9.08 0.31 -10.17
C ILE A 76 -10.11 1.33 -10.61
N TYR A 77 -9.73 2.15 -11.59
CA TYR A 77 -10.53 3.21 -12.16
C TYR A 77 -10.58 3.10 -13.68
N SER A 78 -11.66 3.58 -14.28
CA SER A 78 -11.82 3.73 -15.73
C SER A 78 -12.78 4.87 -16.03
N PHE A 79 -12.62 5.53 -17.18
CA PHE A 79 -13.61 6.48 -17.68
C PHE A 79 -14.74 5.81 -18.47
N SER A 80 -14.52 4.59 -18.96
CA SER A 80 -15.43 3.92 -19.90
C SER A 80 -15.93 2.57 -19.42
N ALA A 81 -15.10 1.81 -18.68
CA ALA A 81 -15.49 0.50 -18.16
C ALA A 81 -16.38 0.67 -16.92
N GLY A 82 -17.50 -0.06 -16.87
CA GLY A 82 -18.37 -0.10 -15.70
C GLY A 82 -17.94 -1.17 -14.69
N ARG A 83 -17.24 -2.20 -15.17
CA ARG A 83 -16.75 -3.33 -14.38
C ARG A 83 -15.33 -3.71 -14.79
N LEU A 84 -14.63 -4.43 -13.92
CA LEU A 84 -13.29 -4.93 -14.22
C LEU A 84 -13.27 -5.88 -15.44
N ASP A 85 -14.32 -6.67 -15.64
CA ASP A 85 -14.43 -7.60 -16.79
C ASP A 85 -14.59 -6.88 -18.13
N ASP A 86 -14.97 -5.60 -18.12
CA ASP A 86 -15.11 -4.78 -19.33
C ASP A 86 -13.77 -4.16 -19.76
N CYS A 87 -12.75 -4.22 -18.90
CA CYS A 87 -11.41 -3.73 -19.21
C CYS A 87 -10.73 -4.65 -20.24
N ALA A 88 -10.02 -4.10 -21.21
CA ALA A 88 -9.08 -4.84 -22.04
C ALA A 88 -7.71 -5.00 -21.34
N ALA A 89 -7.29 -3.96 -20.61
CA ALA A 89 -6.03 -3.93 -19.89
C ALA A 89 -6.12 -3.08 -18.61
N VAL A 90 -5.34 -3.44 -17.60
CA VAL A 90 -5.16 -2.65 -16.38
C VAL A 90 -3.73 -2.14 -16.32
N ALA A 91 -3.56 -0.82 -16.40
CA ALA A 91 -2.30 -0.14 -16.22
C ALA A 91 -1.94 -0.04 -14.73
N VAL A 92 -0.69 -0.36 -14.39
CA VAL A 92 -0.17 -0.35 -13.03
C VAL A 92 1.18 0.38 -13.02
N SER A 93 1.40 1.30 -12.07
CA SER A 93 2.69 1.99 -11.93
C SER A 93 3.83 1.01 -11.66
N GLY A 94 5.02 1.27 -12.21
CA GLY A 94 6.23 0.49 -11.95
C GLY A 94 6.72 0.51 -10.49
N GLU A 95 6.14 1.38 -9.64
CA GLU A 95 6.41 1.45 -8.20
C GLU A 95 5.53 0.48 -7.38
N SER A 96 4.44 -0.01 -7.97
CA SER A 96 3.48 -0.92 -7.34
C SER A 96 3.94 -2.37 -7.44
N ARG A 97 4.67 -2.86 -6.43
CA ARG A 97 5.13 -4.26 -6.42
C ARG A 97 4.13 -5.22 -5.78
N THR A 98 3.72 -4.98 -4.53
CA THR A 98 2.79 -5.88 -3.82
C THR A 98 1.41 -5.95 -4.50
N SER A 99 0.82 -4.80 -4.85
CA SER A 99 -0.50 -4.77 -5.49
C SER A 99 -0.49 -5.36 -6.90
N LEU A 100 0.66 -5.33 -7.60
CA LEU A 100 0.82 -6.00 -8.90
C LEU A 100 0.79 -7.52 -8.76
N VAL A 101 1.47 -8.09 -7.75
CA VAL A 101 1.40 -9.53 -7.45
C VAL A 101 -0.05 -9.93 -7.16
N TYR A 102 -0.74 -9.19 -6.28
CA TYR A 102 -2.15 -9.47 -6.00
C TYR A 102 -3.05 -9.40 -7.24
N LEU A 103 -2.85 -8.39 -8.09
CA LEU A 103 -3.65 -8.26 -9.31
C LEU A 103 -3.40 -9.44 -10.27
N ARG A 104 -2.15 -9.91 -10.40
CA ARG A 104 -1.80 -11.10 -11.20
C ARG A 104 -2.47 -12.36 -10.67
N GLU A 105 -2.36 -12.62 -9.38
CA GLU A 105 -2.92 -13.80 -8.73
C GLU A 105 -4.46 -13.84 -8.84
N VAL A 106 -5.10 -12.68 -8.62
CA VAL A 106 -6.54 -12.53 -8.86
C VAL A 106 -6.90 -12.83 -10.31
N ARG A 107 -6.18 -12.25 -11.26
CA ARG A 107 -6.40 -12.44 -12.69
C ARG A 107 -6.34 -13.92 -13.06
N GLU A 108 -5.30 -14.61 -12.59
CA GLU A 108 -5.08 -16.03 -12.86
C GLU A 108 -6.17 -16.89 -12.23
N LYS A 109 -6.54 -16.63 -10.98
CA LYS A 109 -7.60 -17.34 -10.28
C LYS A 109 -8.95 -17.20 -10.97
N LEU A 110 -9.25 -16.01 -11.50
CA LEU A 110 -10.47 -15.74 -12.26
C LEU A 110 -10.40 -16.19 -13.72
N ARG A 111 -9.22 -16.55 -14.23
CA ARG A 111 -8.95 -16.73 -15.66
C ARG A 111 -9.41 -15.53 -16.49
N ALA A 112 -9.19 -14.34 -15.95
CA ALA A 112 -9.76 -13.13 -16.51
C ALA A 112 -9.09 -12.76 -17.86
N PRO A 113 -9.86 -12.22 -18.83
CA PRO A 113 -9.37 -11.99 -20.19
C PRO A 113 -8.52 -10.73 -20.31
N TRP A 114 -8.63 -9.79 -19.37
CA TRP A 114 -7.86 -8.54 -19.39
C TRP A 114 -6.37 -8.79 -19.18
N SER A 115 -5.53 -7.90 -19.71
CA SER A 115 -4.08 -7.94 -19.53
C SER A 115 -3.62 -6.94 -18.46
N ILE A 116 -2.37 -7.06 -18.00
CA ILE A 116 -1.76 -6.09 -17.08
C ILE A 116 -0.63 -5.37 -17.81
N VAL A 117 -0.70 -4.04 -17.84
CA VAL A 117 0.31 -3.19 -18.47
C VAL A 117 1.10 -2.49 -17.36
N GLN A 118 2.39 -2.79 -17.25
CA GLN A 118 3.24 -2.11 -16.28
C GLN A 118 3.79 -0.82 -16.90
N ALA A 119 3.41 0.32 -16.32
CA ALA A 119 3.91 1.63 -16.72
C ALA A 119 5.30 1.89 -16.10
N GLU A 120 6.01 2.88 -16.63
CA GLU A 120 7.28 3.33 -16.08
C GLU A 120 7.14 3.90 -14.65
N ARG A 121 8.28 3.97 -13.93
CA ARG A 121 8.35 4.65 -12.62
C ARG A 121 7.95 6.12 -12.78
N GLY A 122 7.27 6.69 -11.79
CA GLY A 122 6.71 8.04 -11.86
C GLY A 122 5.38 8.17 -12.61
N CYS A 123 4.95 7.19 -13.42
CA CYS A 123 3.60 7.18 -13.98
C CYS A 123 2.59 6.68 -12.93
N VAL A 124 2.21 7.58 -12.01
CA VAL A 124 1.39 7.26 -10.82
C VAL A 124 0.01 7.90 -10.83
N THR A 125 -0.25 8.86 -11.73
CA THR A 125 -1.52 9.58 -11.79
C THR A 125 -2.56 8.81 -12.61
N LEU A 126 -3.84 9.12 -12.38
CA LEU A 126 -4.96 8.54 -13.12
C LEU A 126 -4.79 8.75 -14.63
N GLU A 127 -4.52 9.98 -15.05
CA GLU A 127 -4.36 10.34 -16.46
C GLU A 127 -3.18 9.61 -17.10
N CYS A 128 -2.05 9.50 -16.37
CA CYS A 128 -0.88 8.82 -16.89
C CYS A 128 -1.17 7.33 -17.14
N LEU A 129 -1.75 6.64 -16.16
CA LEU A 129 -2.05 5.22 -16.30
C LEU A 129 -3.15 4.95 -17.35
N LEU A 130 -4.20 5.79 -17.39
CA LEU A 130 -5.26 5.65 -18.41
C LEU A 130 -4.80 6.03 -19.83
N SER A 131 -3.65 6.69 -19.98
CA SER A 131 -3.01 6.84 -21.30
C SER A 131 -2.39 5.53 -21.82
N ARG A 132 -2.20 4.53 -20.96
CA ARG A 132 -1.53 3.25 -21.26
C ARG A 132 -2.49 2.07 -21.35
N ALA A 133 -3.65 2.16 -20.72
CA ALA A 133 -4.69 1.15 -20.74
C ALA A 133 -6.05 1.79 -20.45
N ASP A 134 -7.14 1.08 -20.72
CA ASP A 134 -8.51 1.54 -20.48
C ASP A 134 -8.93 1.49 -19.01
N CYS A 135 -8.18 0.77 -18.18
CA CYS A 135 -8.32 0.77 -16.72
C CYS A 135 -6.98 1.03 -16.03
N ALA A 136 -7.01 1.66 -14.85
CA ALA A 136 -5.82 2.06 -14.09
C ALA A 136 -5.92 1.61 -12.62
N LEU A 137 -4.93 0.87 -12.14
CA LEU A 137 -4.76 0.56 -10.71
C LEU A 137 -3.95 1.68 -10.05
N LEU A 138 -4.62 2.45 -9.18
CA LEU A 138 -4.02 3.52 -8.40
C LEU A 138 -3.76 3.10 -6.96
N LEU A 139 -2.74 3.70 -6.35
CA LEU A 139 -2.30 3.44 -4.98
C LEU A 139 -2.29 4.72 -4.13
N GLY A 140 -2.44 4.55 -2.81
CA GLY A 140 -2.26 5.58 -1.81
C GLY A 140 -3.10 6.84 -2.08
N ASP A 141 -2.48 7.98 -1.85
CA ASP A 141 -3.08 9.30 -2.03
C ASP A 141 -3.58 9.54 -3.46
N GLU A 142 -2.99 8.93 -4.50
CA GLU A 142 -3.46 9.05 -5.90
C GLU A 142 -4.81 8.37 -6.12
N ALA A 143 -5.02 7.18 -5.54
CA ALA A 143 -6.32 6.51 -5.59
C ALA A 143 -7.39 7.32 -4.84
N LEU A 144 -7.03 7.85 -3.67
CA LEU A 144 -7.92 8.69 -2.89
C LEU A 144 -8.27 10.00 -3.64
N ARG A 145 -7.32 10.61 -4.35
CA ARG A 145 -7.58 11.75 -5.25
C ARG A 145 -8.52 11.38 -6.39
N ALA A 146 -8.28 10.27 -7.07
CA ALA A 146 -9.15 9.82 -8.15
C ALA A 146 -10.60 9.59 -7.67
N ARG A 147 -10.78 9.05 -6.46
CA ARG A 147 -12.10 8.84 -5.85
C ARG A 147 -12.94 10.12 -5.72
N THR A 148 -12.30 11.30 -5.61
CA THR A 148 -13.02 12.59 -5.58
C THR A 148 -13.67 12.96 -6.92
N ARG A 149 -13.19 12.37 -8.02
CA ARG A 149 -13.60 12.70 -9.39
C ARG A 149 -14.50 11.64 -10.01
N LEU A 150 -14.24 10.37 -9.69
CA LEU A 150 -15.02 9.25 -10.19
C LEU A 150 -14.96 8.07 -9.20
N PRO A 151 -16.04 7.27 -9.10
CA PRO A 151 -16.02 6.07 -8.26
C PRO A 151 -15.04 5.03 -8.83
N PRO A 152 -14.36 4.25 -7.97
CA PRO A 152 -13.59 3.10 -8.43
C PRO A 152 -14.53 2.03 -9.01
N ILE A 153 -14.08 1.34 -10.06
CA ILE A 153 -14.79 0.18 -10.61
C ILE A 153 -14.61 -1.05 -9.73
N GLU A 154 -13.47 -1.12 -9.01
CA GLU A 154 -13.14 -2.22 -8.10
C GLU A 154 -12.12 -1.75 -7.05
N ASP A 155 -12.26 -2.25 -5.81
CA ASP A 155 -11.26 -2.09 -4.76
C ASP A 155 -10.40 -3.36 -4.70
N LEU A 156 -9.09 -3.22 -4.86
CA LEU A 156 -8.22 -4.40 -4.95
C LEU A 156 -8.24 -5.23 -3.67
N GLY A 157 -8.37 -4.60 -2.50
CA GLY A 157 -8.42 -5.34 -1.25
C GLY A 157 -9.70 -6.16 -1.13
N SER A 158 -10.83 -5.59 -1.55
CA SER A 158 -12.10 -6.33 -1.67
C SER A 158 -12.00 -7.49 -2.67
N LEU A 159 -11.35 -7.24 -3.80
CA LEU A 159 -11.13 -8.23 -4.85
C LEU A 159 -10.24 -9.38 -4.38
N VAL A 160 -9.12 -9.08 -3.71
CA VAL A 160 -8.22 -10.08 -3.09
C VAL A 160 -8.98 -10.90 -2.07
N LYS A 161 -9.73 -10.28 -1.16
CA LYS A 161 -10.51 -11.00 -0.15
C LYS A 161 -11.52 -11.95 -0.78
N ARG A 162 -12.24 -11.48 -1.80
CA ARG A 162 -13.28 -12.24 -2.49
C ARG A 162 -12.73 -13.41 -3.31
N VAL A 163 -11.59 -13.22 -3.98
CA VAL A 163 -11.04 -14.18 -4.95
C VAL A 163 -10.00 -15.11 -4.35
N LEU A 164 -9.11 -14.56 -3.50
CA LEU A 164 -8.01 -15.28 -2.88
C LEU A 164 -8.32 -15.72 -1.43
N GLY A 165 -9.39 -15.19 -0.81
CA GLY A 165 -9.83 -15.58 0.54
C GLY A 165 -9.05 -14.93 1.69
N ILE A 166 -7.99 -14.18 1.39
CA ILE A 166 -7.09 -13.59 2.39
C ILE A 166 -7.34 -12.09 2.61
N SER A 167 -6.94 -11.60 3.78
CA SER A 167 -6.81 -10.16 4.03
C SER A 167 -5.49 -9.67 3.40
N PRO A 168 -5.50 -8.69 2.49
CA PRO A 168 -4.28 -8.24 1.83
C PRO A 168 -3.32 -7.52 2.79
N VAL A 169 -2.03 -7.85 2.69
CA VAL A 169 -0.93 -7.15 3.36
C VAL A 169 -0.10 -6.45 2.29
N TYR A 170 -0.08 -5.11 2.33
CA TYR A 170 0.55 -4.29 1.31
C TYR A 170 2.02 -4.00 1.62
N ALA A 171 2.31 -3.68 2.89
CA ALA A 171 3.64 -3.34 3.35
C ALA A 171 3.91 -3.91 4.75
N VAL A 172 5.19 -4.16 5.02
CA VAL A 172 5.70 -4.73 6.26
C VAL A 172 6.96 -3.99 6.69
N THR A 173 7.22 -3.95 7.98
CA THR A 173 8.51 -3.48 8.48
C THR A 173 9.56 -4.56 8.27
N ALA A 174 10.69 -4.20 7.66
CA ALA A 174 11.79 -5.12 7.39
C ALA A 174 13.14 -4.57 7.88
N SER A 175 14.09 -5.47 8.16
CA SER A 175 15.49 -5.21 8.53
C SER A 175 16.44 -6.13 7.74
N ILE A 176 17.68 -5.69 7.47
CA ILE A 176 18.74 -6.59 6.96
C ILE A 176 19.37 -7.39 8.11
N GLU A 177 19.51 -6.77 9.27
CA GLU A 177 20.12 -7.37 10.46
C GLU A 177 19.04 -7.92 11.40
N GLU A 178 19.21 -7.74 12.71
CA GLU A 178 18.18 -8.00 13.69
C GLU A 178 17.09 -6.94 13.67
N CYS A 179 15.89 -7.32 14.12
CA CYS A 179 14.78 -6.39 14.22
C CYS A 179 15.00 -5.42 15.39
N PRO A 180 15.01 -4.10 15.15
CA PRO A 180 15.25 -3.14 16.21
C PRO A 180 14.15 -3.23 17.28
N PRO A 181 14.51 -3.15 18.58
CA PRO A 181 13.53 -3.12 19.65
C PRO A 181 12.74 -1.81 19.62
N GLY A 182 11.53 -1.82 20.20
CA GLY A 182 10.74 -0.59 20.38
C GLY A 182 9.95 -0.12 19.15
N LEU A 183 9.99 -0.86 18.04
CA LEU A 183 9.13 -0.59 16.88
C LEU A 183 7.64 -0.55 17.28
N PRO A 184 6.84 0.40 16.75
CA PRO A 184 5.39 0.41 16.98
C PRO A 184 4.75 -0.89 16.48
N ARG A 185 3.87 -1.50 17.26
CA ARG A 185 3.16 -2.74 16.85
C ARG A 185 1.65 -2.62 16.92
N GLY A 186 1.14 -1.73 17.76
CA GLY A 186 -0.28 -1.49 17.93
C GLY A 186 -0.83 -0.58 16.84
N GLU A 187 -2.14 -0.39 16.87
CA GLU A 187 -2.80 0.55 15.97
C GLU A 187 -2.48 1.99 16.44
N PRO A 188 -1.86 2.83 15.61
CA PRO A 188 -1.52 4.19 15.98
C PRO A 188 -2.78 5.03 16.18
N ALA A 189 -2.76 5.94 17.15
CA ALA A 189 -3.87 6.85 17.38
C ALA A 189 -4.02 7.87 16.23
N VAL A 190 -5.15 7.82 15.53
CA VAL A 190 -5.50 8.79 14.49
C VAL A 190 -6.03 10.07 15.13
N ARG A 191 -5.36 11.19 14.84
CA ARG A 191 -5.66 12.52 15.37
C ARG A 191 -6.32 13.38 14.31
N ARG A 192 -7.03 14.42 14.75
CA ARG A 192 -7.66 15.42 13.87
C ARG A 192 -6.72 15.96 12.78
N ARG A 193 -5.47 16.28 13.14
CA ARG A 193 -4.46 16.77 12.20
C ARG A 193 -4.15 15.79 11.05
N HIS A 194 -4.23 14.49 11.28
CA HIS A 194 -3.99 13.47 10.26
C HIS A 194 -5.11 13.42 9.23
N ILE A 195 -6.35 13.62 9.71
CA ILE A 195 -7.54 13.68 8.88
C ILE A 195 -7.53 14.96 8.05
N GLU A 196 -7.23 16.11 8.67
CA GLU A 196 -7.11 17.40 7.98
C GLU A 196 -6.02 17.36 6.90
N GLU A 197 -4.86 16.78 7.20
CA GLU A 197 -3.77 16.65 6.25
C GLU A 197 -4.12 15.68 5.10
N LEU A 198 -4.80 14.57 5.39
CA LEU A 198 -5.31 13.67 4.36
C LEU A 198 -6.30 14.40 3.43
N CYS A 199 -7.29 15.11 3.98
CA CYS A 199 -8.23 15.90 3.20
C CYS A 199 -7.49 16.92 2.32
N ARG A 200 -6.47 17.61 2.87
CA ARG A 200 -5.67 18.57 2.13
C ARG A 200 -4.88 17.94 0.97
N ARG A 201 -4.27 16.77 1.19
CA ARG A 201 -3.46 16.07 0.18
C ARG A 201 -4.29 15.40 -0.91
N THR A 202 -5.50 15.00 -0.57
CA THR A 202 -6.33 14.14 -1.45
C THR A 202 -7.60 14.78 -1.97
N GLY A 203 -8.02 15.91 -1.39
CA GLY A 203 -9.31 16.52 -1.66
C GLY A 203 -10.51 15.73 -1.12
N LEU A 204 -10.29 14.63 -0.39
CA LEU A 204 -11.39 13.86 0.20
C LEU A 204 -12.21 14.70 1.18
N GLY A 205 -13.52 14.45 1.20
CA GLY A 205 -14.40 14.96 2.24
C GLY A 205 -14.11 14.31 3.59
N LEU A 206 -14.46 15.01 4.67
CA LEU A 206 -14.22 14.55 6.05
C LEU A 206 -14.74 13.13 6.32
N ARG A 207 -15.92 12.78 5.79
CA ARG A 207 -16.53 11.45 5.96
C ARG A 207 -15.65 10.35 5.36
N ASP A 208 -15.16 10.54 4.14
CA ASP A 208 -14.33 9.54 3.46
C ASP A 208 -12.93 9.46 4.07
N ALA A 209 -12.40 10.59 4.52
CA ALA A 209 -11.13 10.63 5.25
C ALA A 209 -11.22 9.86 6.59
N LEU A 210 -12.34 10.01 7.33
CA LEU A 210 -12.60 9.22 8.53
C LEU A 210 -12.73 7.73 8.19
N MET A 211 -13.52 7.39 7.17
CA MET A 211 -13.69 6.01 6.72
C MET A 211 -12.36 5.37 6.35
N TYR A 212 -11.48 6.10 5.65
CA TYR A 212 -10.18 5.59 5.23
C TYR A 212 -9.34 5.08 6.40
N TYR A 213 -9.27 5.84 7.49
CA TYR A 213 -8.54 5.44 8.69
C TYR A 213 -9.24 4.33 9.50
N THR A 214 -10.48 3.98 9.18
CA THR A 214 -11.18 2.83 9.81
C THR A 214 -11.00 1.53 9.05
N VAL A 215 -10.77 1.58 7.73
CA VAL A 215 -10.63 0.38 6.89
C VAL A 215 -9.19 -0.08 6.76
N LEU A 216 -8.24 0.84 6.88
CA LEU A 216 -6.81 0.57 6.85
C LEU A 216 -6.31 0.25 8.25
N ASN A 217 -5.53 -0.83 8.38
CA ASN A 217 -4.89 -1.25 9.61
C ASN A 217 -3.39 -1.06 9.49
N LEU A 218 -2.80 -0.46 10.52
CA LEU A 218 -1.38 -0.11 10.57
C LEU A 218 -0.58 -0.91 11.61
N SER A 219 -1.29 -1.75 12.37
CA SER A 219 -0.77 -2.65 13.39
C SER A 219 -0.14 -3.94 12.81
N TYR A 220 0.78 -4.52 13.58
CA TYR A 220 1.38 -5.82 13.28
C TYR A 220 0.34 -6.94 13.44
N SER A 221 0.18 -7.78 12.41
CA SER A 221 -0.65 -8.99 12.47
C SER A 221 0.12 -10.20 11.91
N PRO A 222 0.61 -11.12 12.76
CA PRO A 222 1.33 -12.31 12.30
C PRO A 222 0.42 -13.25 11.48
N GLU A 223 -0.86 -13.38 11.87
CA GLU A 223 -1.83 -14.22 11.17
C GLU A 223 -2.08 -13.73 9.74
N HIS A 224 -2.29 -12.43 9.54
CA HIS A 224 -2.51 -11.89 8.20
C HIS A 224 -1.22 -11.89 7.36
N LEU A 225 -0.07 -11.70 8.00
CA LEU A 225 1.23 -11.81 7.34
C LEU A 225 1.47 -13.22 6.79
N GLU A 226 1.28 -14.25 7.61
CA GLU A 226 1.48 -15.66 7.21
C GLU A 226 0.59 -16.04 6.02
N ASN A 227 -0.70 -15.69 6.10
CA ASN A 227 -1.65 -15.91 5.01
C ASN A 227 -1.26 -15.18 3.71
N ALA A 228 -0.74 -13.95 3.83
CA ALA A 228 -0.29 -13.18 2.67
C ALA A 228 0.97 -13.79 2.05
N LEU A 229 1.96 -14.20 2.85
CA LEU A 229 3.23 -14.75 2.38
C LEU A 229 3.05 -15.98 1.46
N HIS A 230 2.07 -16.83 1.74
CA HIS A 230 1.73 -17.97 0.87
C HIS A 230 1.41 -17.60 -0.59
N ILE A 231 0.98 -16.37 -0.84
CA ILE A 231 0.77 -15.85 -2.20
C ILE A 231 2.10 -15.45 -2.84
N PHE A 232 3.03 -14.90 -2.06
CA PHE A 232 4.32 -14.41 -2.55
C PHE A 232 5.38 -15.52 -2.65
N ASP A 233 5.18 -16.69 -2.06
CA ASP A 233 6.13 -17.83 -2.15
C ASP A 233 5.92 -18.72 -3.39
N ARG A 234 4.96 -18.37 -4.27
CA ARG A 234 4.59 -19.14 -5.47
C ARG A 234 5.31 -18.74 -6.75
N GLU A 235 6.13 -17.69 -6.70
CA GLU A 235 7.01 -17.22 -7.79
C GLU A 235 8.44 -17.76 -7.64
#